data_AF-A0A7C2PEX5-F1
#
_entry.id   AF-A0A7C2PEX5-F1
#
_cell.length_a   1.000
_cell.length_b   1.000
_cell.length_c   1.000
_cell.angle_alpha   90.00
_cell.angle_beta   90.00
_cell.angle_gamma   90.00
#
_symmetry.space_group_name_H-M   'P 1'
#
loop_
_entity.id
_entity.type
_entity.pdbx_description
1 polymer ?
#
loop_
_entity_poly.entity_id
_entity_poly.type
_entity_poly.pdbx_seq_one_letter_code
_entity_poly.pdbx_strand_id
1 'polypeptide(L)'
;RVPQLKRSHRKIDKVIGDYKEILQNLDQETTQKESERCMSCGLCFECNECMLYCPQEAIIKFKKNPIGEVMYTIYDKCVGCHICAEVCPSGYIHMGMGEDL
;
A
#
# COMPACT_ATOMS: atom_id res chain seq x y z
N ARG A 1 -6.02 -4.12 -9.91
CA ARG A 1 -5.22 -2.90 -9.67
C ARG A 1 -5.46 -1.93 -10.81
N VAL A 2 -6.06 -0.77 -10.55
CA VAL A 2 -6.27 0.25 -11.60
C VAL A 2 -4.88 0.74 -12.09
N PRO A 3 -4.62 0.86 -13.40
CA PRO A 3 -3.32 1.32 -13.91
C PRO A 3 -3.05 2.79 -13.55
N GLN A 4 -1.77 3.16 -13.52
CA GLN A 4 -1.34 4.53 -13.24
C GLN A 4 -1.78 5.49 -14.35
N LEU A 5 -2.26 6.67 -13.96
CA LEU A 5 -2.56 7.73 -14.93
C LEU A 5 -1.26 8.27 -15.54
N LYS A 6 -1.20 8.35 -16.87
CA LYS A 6 -0.02 8.86 -17.59
C LYS A 6 -0.04 10.38 -17.65
N ARG A 7 1.07 11.00 -17.26
CA ARG A 7 1.29 12.45 -17.42
C ARG A 7 1.72 12.77 -18.85
N SER A 8 1.28 13.91 -19.36
CA SER A 8 1.68 14.40 -20.68
C SER A 8 3.05 15.05 -20.61
N HIS A 9 3.77 15.00 -21.74
CA HIS A 9 5.07 15.62 -21.90
C HIS A 9 4.94 16.72 -22.96
N ARG A 10 5.49 17.91 -22.68
CA ARG A 10 5.58 18.97 -23.68
C ARG A 10 6.50 18.48 -24.81
N LYS A 11 6.06 18.63 -26.05
CA LYS A 11 6.91 18.42 -27.21
C LYS A 11 7.91 19.57 -27.31
N ILE A 12 9.19 19.23 -27.48
CA ILE A 12 10.28 20.21 -27.52
C ILE A 12 10.87 20.21 -28.91
N ASP A 13 10.89 21.38 -29.54
CA ASP A 13 11.51 21.56 -30.85
C ASP A 13 13.00 21.97 -30.72
N LYS A 14 13.37 22.67 -29.64
CA LYS A 14 14.75 23.08 -29.33
C LYS A 14 15.05 22.96 -27.84
N VAL A 15 16.02 22.12 -27.51
CA VAL A 15 16.39 21.83 -26.11
C VAL A 15 17.30 22.92 -25.53
N ILE A 16 18.27 23.42 -26.32
CA ILE A 16 19.24 24.41 -25.84
C ILE A 16 18.56 25.78 -25.71
N GLY A 17 18.50 26.28 -24.47
CA GLY A 17 17.91 27.57 -24.12
C GLY A 17 16.43 27.52 -23.73
N ASP A 18 15.80 26.34 -23.72
CA ASP A 18 14.45 26.14 -23.19
C ASP A 18 14.50 25.59 -21.76
N TYR A 19 14.09 26.42 -20.80
CA TYR A 19 14.09 26.11 -19.37
C TYR A 19 12.71 25.73 -18.83
N LYS A 20 11.71 25.58 -19.70
CA LYS A 20 10.35 25.25 -19.27
C LYS A 20 10.24 23.75 -18.96
N GLU A 21 9.46 23.39 -17.94
CA GLU A 21 9.26 22.00 -17.49
C GLU A 21 8.64 21.09 -18.56
N ILE A 22 9.25 19.92 -18.80
CA ILE A 22 8.80 18.96 -19.81
C ILE A 22 7.52 18.27 -19.37
N LEU A 23 7.53 17.77 -18.14
CA LEU A 23 6.43 17.01 -17.57
C LEU A 23 5.31 17.98 -17.17
N GLN A 24 4.11 17.77 -17.71
CA GLN A 24 2.96 18.59 -17.32
C GLN A 24 2.31 18.01 -16.07
N ASN A 25 1.84 18.90 -15.18
CA ASN A 25 1.10 18.49 -13.99
C ASN A 25 -0.28 17.94 -14.37
N LEU A 26 -0.78 17.04 -13.52
CA LEU A 26 -2.18 16.63 -13.56
C LEU A 26 -3.05 17.81 -13.11
N ASP A 27 -4.28 17.90 -13.64
CA ASP A 27 -5.26 18.83 -13.12
C ASP A 27 -5.70 18.41 -11.70
N GLN A 28 -6.36 19.32 -10.99
CA GLN A 28 -6.74 19.09 -9.60
C GLN A 28 -7.67 17.87 -9.44
N GLU A 29 -8.62 17.70 -10.36
CA GLU A 29 -9.59 16.61 -10.28
C GLU A 29 -8.92 15.25 -10.55
N THR A 30 -8.08 15.16 -11.58
CA THR A 30 -7.34 13.92 -11.87
C THR A 30 -6.32 13.60 -10.79
N THR A 31 -5.70 14.62 -10.19
CA THR A 31 -4.77 14.45 -9.05
C THR A 31 -5.49 13.83 -7.86
N GLN A 32 -6.68 14.32 -7.52
CA GLN A 32 -7.48 13.76 -6.43
C GLN A 32 -7.83 12.29 -6.70
N LYS A 33 -8.35 11.97 -7.90
CA LYS A 33 -8.66 10.59 -8.29
C LYS A 33 -7.45 9.66 -8.28
N GLU A 34 -6.28 10.14 -8.69
CA GLU A 34 -5.05 9.37 -8.66
C GLU A 34 -4.59 9.10 -7.22
N SER A 35 -4.78 10.06 -6.31
CA SER A 35 -4.44 9.89 -4.90
C SER A 35 -5.28 8.82 -4.19
N GLU A 36 -6.54 8.64 -4.59
CA GLU A 36 -7.45 7.61 -4.05
C GLU A 36 -6.99 6.18 -4.37
N ARG A 37 -6.09 5.99 -5.35
CA ARG A 37 -5.49 4.68 -5.64
C ARG A 37 -4.44 4.26 -4.60
N CYS A 38 -4.01 5.17 -3.71
CA CYS A 38 -3.06 4.86 -2.67
C CYS A 38 -3.69 3.96 -1.60
N MET A 39 -3.13 2.76 -1.42
CA MET A 39 -3.57 1.80 -0.39
C MET A 39 -2.70 1.86 0.88
N SER A 40 -2.05 3.00 1.17
CA SER A 40 -1.12 3.16 2.31
C SER A 40 -0.09 2.03 2.42
N CYS A 41 0.65 1.77 1.34
CA CYS A 41 1.56 0.62 1.28
C CYS A 41 2.55 0.63 2.45
N GLY A 42 2.64 -0.49 3.16
CA GLY A 42 3.50 -0.65 4.34
C GLY A 42 2.89 -0.23 5.69
N LEU A 43 1.67 0.32 5.72
CA LEU A 43 0.94 0.61 6.96
C LEU A 43 -0.45 -0.05 6.96
N CYS A 44 -0.97 -0.36 8.15
CA CYS A 44 -2.33 -0.86 8.30
C CYS A 44 -3.35 0.28 8.21
N PHE A 45 -4.35 0.15 7.34
CA PHE A 45 -5.49 1.08 7.26
C PHE A 45 -6.80 0.48 7.79
N GLU A 46 -6.71 -0.59 8.59
CA GLU A 46 -7.85 -1.17 9.33
C GLU A 46 -8.97 -1.76 8.45
N CYS A 47 -8.66 -2.32 7.28
CA CYS A 47 -9.63 -3.04 6.43
C CYS A 47 -10.19 -4.32 7.07
N ASN A 48 -9.48 -4.89 8.05
CA ASN A 48 -9.81 -6.11 8.79
C ASN A 48 -9.89 -7.41 7.98
N GLU A 49 -9.49 -7.42 6.70
CA GLU A 49 -9.48 -8.64 5.87
C GLU A 49 -8.62 -9.75 6.51
N CYS A 50 -7.43 -9.39 7.00
CA CYS A 50 -6.55 -10.33 7.70
C CYS A 50 -7.18 -11.01 8.93
N MET A 51 -8.10 -10.32 9.64
CA MET A 51 -8.84 -10.92 10.75
C MET A 51 -9.94 -11.85 10.26
N LEU A 52 -10.69 -11.41 9.24
CA LEU A 52 -11.81 -12.18 8.68
C LEU A 52 -11.35 -13.50 8.05
N TYR A 53 -10.23 -13.47 7.33
CA TYR A 53 -9.72 -14.64 6.61
C TYR A 53 -8.79 -15.52 7.44
N CYS A 54 -8.43 -15.15 8.68
CA CYS A 54 -7.57 -15.98 9.51
C CYS A 54 -8.34 -17.19 10.05
N PRO A 55 -8.04 -18.44 9.61
CA PRO A 55 -8.78 -19.62 10.05
C PRO A 55 -8.54 -19.98 11.52
N GLN A 56 -7.48 -19.42 12.13
CA GLN A 56 -7.10 -19.69 13.52
C GLN A 56 -7.45 -18.53 14.47
N GLU A 57 -8.08 -17.46 13.95
CA GLU A 57 -8.33 -16.23 14.72
C GLU A 57 -7.06 -15.71 15.43
N ALA A 58 -5.92 -15.84 14.75
CA ALA A 58 -4.60 -15.49 15.27
C ALA A 58 -4.28 -13.99 15.12
N ILE A 59 -5.09 -13.22 14.38
CA ILE A 59 -4.90 -11.78 14.18
C ILE A 59 -5.81 -11.00 15.12
N ILE A 60 -5.23 -10.09 15.90
CA ILE A 60 -5.95 -9.21 16.82
C ILE A 60 -5.61 -7.74 16.62
N LYS A 61 -6.57 -6.88 16.99
CA LYS A 61 -6.47 -5.42 16.86
C LYS A 61 -6.20 -4.76 18.20
N PHE A 62 -5.13 -3.97 18.29
CA PHE A 62 -4.79 -3.16 19.47
C PHE A 62 -5.05 -1.68 19.21
N LYS A 63 -6.21 -1.20 19.65
CA LYS A 63 -6.67 0.20 19.43
C LYS A 63 -5.82 1.28 20.11
N LYS A 64 -4.94 0.90 21.05
CA LYS A 64 -4.08 1.87 21.77
C LYS A 64 -2.81 2.22 21.01
N ASN A 65 -2.50 1.52 19.93
CA ASN A 65 -1.27 1.72 19.16
C ASN A 65 -1.42 2.87 18.14
N PRO A 66 -0.29 3.39 17.63
CA PRO A 66 -0.29 4.39 16.58
C PRO A 66 -1.08 3.94 15.35
N ILE A 67 -1.64 4.93 14.64
CA ILE A 67 -2.29 4.72 13.34
C ILE A 67 -1.27 4.06 12.40
N GLY A 68 -1.66 2.96 11.76
CA GLY A 68 -0.76 2.17 10.92
C GLY A 68 -0.19 0.92 11.57
N GLU A 69 -0.20 0.80 12.91
CA GLU A 69 0.48 -0.27 13.67
C GLU A 69 -0.47 -0.99 14.64
N VAL A 70 -1.68 -1.30 14.19
CA VAL A 70 -2.78 -1.76 15.06
C VAL A 70 -3.06 -3.26 14.98
N MET A 71 -2.52 -4.00 14.00
CA MET A 71 -2.76 -5.44 13.82
C MET A 71 -1.55 -6.27 14.27
N TYR A 72 -1.83 -7.37 15.00
CA TYR A 72 -0.83 -8.21 15.64
C TYR A 72 -1.18 -9.69 15.49
N THR A 73 -0.14 -10.52 15.37
CA THR A 73 -0.26 -11.97 15.28
C THR A 73 0.00 -12.61 16.65
N ILE A 74 -0.96 -13.41 17.12
CA ILE A 74 -0.77 -14.33 18.25
C ILE A 74 -0.06 -15.57 17.71
N TYR A 75 1.27 -15.62 17.87
CA TYR A 75 2.08 -16.71 17.31
C TYR A 75 1.70 -18.09 17.83
N ASP A 76 1.23 -18.20 19.08
CA ASP A 76 0.77 -19.47 19.67
C ASP A 76 -0.41 -20.11 18.91
N LYS A 77 -1.20 -19.30 18.19
CA LYS A 77 -2.32 -19.76 17.34
C LYS A 77 -1.94 -19.82 15.86
N CYS A 78 -0.82 -19.22 15.46
CA CYS A 78 -0.47 -19.07 14.06
C CYS A 78 0.12 -20.36 13.51
N VAL A 79 -0.47 -20.88 12.42
CA VAL A 79 -0.01 -22.10 11.75
C VAL A 79 0.82 -21.82 10.48
N GLY A 80 1.17 -20.56 10.21
CA GLY A 80 1.98 -20.21 9.04
C GLY A 80 1.29 -20.46 7.70
N CYS A 81 -0.03 -20.26 7.59
CA CYS A 81 -0.78 -20.46 6.33
C CYS A 81 -0.67 -19.30 5.31
N HIS A 82 -0.09 -18.16 5.71
CA HIS A 82 0.18 -16.97 4.87
C HIS A 82 -1.06 -16.23 4.32
N ILE A 83 -2.29 -16.73 4.55
CA ILE A 83 -3.54 -16.11 4.08
C ILE A 83 -3.64 -14.63 4.48
N CYS A 84 -3.31 -14.31 5.74
CA CYS A 84 -3.39 -12.93 6.23
C CYS A 84 -2.45 -11.96 5.47
N ALA A 85 -1.29 -12.43 5.01
CA ALA A 85 -0.36 -11.67 4.19
C ALA A 85 -0.86 -11.54 2.74
N GLU A 86 -1.41 -12.63 2.18
CA GLU A 86 -1.96 -12.65 0.81
C GLU A 86 -3.15 -11.70 0.63
N VAL A 87 -4.07 -11.68 1.60
CA VAL A 87 -5.26 -10.82 1.56
C VAL A 87 -4.98 -9.39 2.03
N CYS A 88 -3.74 -9.01 2.37
CA CYS A 88 -3.45 -7.67 2.86
C CYS A 88 -3.29 -6.68 1.69
N PRO A 89 -4.27 -5.78 1.42
CA PRO A 89 -4.19 -4.85 0.29
C PRO A 89 -3.05 -3.84 0.39
N SER A 90 -2.61 -3.50 1.61
CA SER A 90 -1.49 -2.58 1.84
C SER A 90 -0.13 -3.27 1.94
N GLY A 91 -0.09 -4.61 2.00
CA GLY A 91 1.14 -5.37 2.22
C GLY A 91 1.76 -5.14 3.60
N TYR A 92 0.98 -4.73 4.60
CA TYR A 92 1.45 -4.49 5.97
C TYR A 92 1.90 -5.77 6.71
N ILE A 93 1.25 -6.90 6.43
CA ILE A 93 1.60 -8.17 7.08
C ILE A 93 2.75 -8.83 6.32
N HIS A 94 3.90 -8.96 7.00
CA HIS A 94 5.05 -9.67 6.49
C HIS A 94 5.19 -11.03 7.19
N MET A 95 5.37 -12.09 6.41
CA MET A 95 5.67 -13.41 6.96
C MET A 95 7.16 -13.51 7.25
N GLY A 96 7.52 -13.92 8.46
CA GLY A 96 8.90 -14.29 8.76
C GLY A 96 9.22 -15.61 8.07
N MET A 97 9.97 -15.57 6.97
CA MET A 97 10.68 -16.75 6.50
C MET A 97 12.09 -16.70 7.11
N GLY A 98 12.51 -17.82 7.72
CA GLY A 98 13.91 -18.01 8.06
C GLY A 98 14.78 -17.91 6.80
N GLU A 99 15.99 -17.41 6.98
CA GLU A 99 16.98 -17.06 5.95
C GLU A 99 16.68 -15.77 5.19
N ASP A 100 16.84 -14.63 5.88
CA ASP A 100 17.39 -13.35 5.35
C ASP A 100 17.43 -12.29 6.48
N LEU A 101 18.06 -12.66 7.61
CA LEU A 101 18.57 -11.76 8.65
C LEU A 101 20.02 -12.11 8.93
#